data_AF-A0A392SJ16-F1
#
_entry.id   AF-A0A392SJ16-F1
#
_cell.length_a   1.000
_cell.length_b   1.000
_cell.length_c   1.000
_cell.angle_alpha   90.00
_cell.angle_beta   90.00
_cell.angle_gamma   90.00
#
_symmetry.space_group_name_H-M   'P 1'
#
loop_
_entity.id
_entity.type
_entity.pdbx_description
1 polymer ?
#
loop_
_entity_poly.entity_id
_entity_poly.type
_entity_poly.pdbx_seq_one_letter_code
_entity_poly.pdbx_strand_id
1 'polypeptide(L)'
;VKQEDYGILITQEGYPNHPVSTPMECGIKLSKHEEGEPVDPSLFKSLVGSLRYLTCTRPDILYAVGVVSRYMEHPTTTHLKAAKRILRYIK
;
A
#
# COMPACT_ATOMS: atom_id res chain seq x y z
N VAL A 1 -1.31 30.71 -22.28
CA VAL A 1 -1.79 30.61 -20.89
C VAL A 1 -1.47 29.21 -20.39
N LYS A 2 -0.26 29.04 -19.83
CA LYS A 2 0.17 27.78 -19.20
C LYS A 2 0.03 27.99 -17.71
N GLN A 3 -0.74 27.12 -17.08
CA GLN A 3 -1.13 27.22 -15.69
C GLN A 3 -0.09 26.45 -14.88
N GLU A 4 0.60 27.18 -14.02
CA GLU A 4 1.55 26.67 -13.05
C GLU A 4 0.86 26.58 -11.68
N ASP A 5 1.36 25.62 -10.89
CA ASP A 5 1.69 25.76 -9.47
C ASP A 5 1.00 24.82 -8.47
N TYR A 6 1.80 24.47 -7.46
CA TYR A 6 1.58 23.64 -6.25
C TYR A 6 1.74 22.13 -6.37
N GLY A 7 2.93 21.64 -5.98
CA GLY A 7 2.99 20.35 -5.30
C GLY A 7 4.31 19.58 -5.28
N ILE A 8 5.32 20.11 -4.58
CA ILE A 8 6.41 19.37 -3.91
C ILE A 8 7.50 18.77 -4.83
N LEU A 9 8.51 19.61 -5.12
CA LEU A 9 9.87 19.16 -5.36
C LEU A 9 10.75 19.73 -4.24
N ILE A 10 11.17 18.88 -3.30
CA ILE A 10 12.32 19.14 -2.42
C ILE A 10 13.22 17.91 -2.44
N THR A 11 14.03 17.86 -3.51
CA THR A 11 15.50 17.78 -3.53
C THR A 11 16.23 17.29 -2.25
N GLN A 12 16.86 16.10 -2.39
CA GLN A 12 18.22 15.68 -1.98
C GLN A 12 18.54 15.07 -0.58
N GLU A 13 19.40 14.05 -0.66
CA GLU A 13 20.39 13.47 0.29
C GLU A 13 19.99 12.55 1.46
N GLY A 14 20.61 11.35 1.45
CA GLY A 14 21.11 10.62 2.63
C GLY A 14 20.10 9.87 3.52
N TYR A 15 20.38 8.58 3.77
CA TYR A 15 19.82 7.65 4.78
C TYR A 15 18.72 6.65 4.35
N PRO A 16 18.88 5.34 4.67
CA PRO A 16 18.09 4.25 4.10
C PRO A 16 16.78 4.04 4.86
N ASN A 17 15.91 5.04 4.94
CA ASN A 17 14.53 4.79 5.40
C ASN A 17 13.60 5.95 5.06
N HIS A 18 13.23 6.07 3.79
CA HIS A 18 12.20 6.99 3.35
C HIS A 18 10.87 6.54 3.99
N PRO A 19 10.27 7.30 4.92
CA PRO A 19 8.92 7.02 5.38
C PRO A 19 8.01 7.15 4.16
N VAL A 20 7.25 6.10 3.86
CA VAL A 20 6.32 6.11 2.74
C VAL A 20 5.31 7.23 3.02
N SER A 21 5.29 8.31 2.25
CA SER A 21 4.44 9.48 2.57
C SER A 21 2.94 9.20 2.42
N THR A 22 2.57 8.14 1.69
CA THR A 22 1.18 7.74 1.49
C THR A 22 1.03 6.22 1.65
N PRO A 23 0.02 5.73 2.40
CA PRO A 23 -0.17 4.30 2.64
C PRO A 23 -0.46 3.52 1.34
N MET A 24 -0.88 4.23 0.29
CA MET A 24 -1.15 3.70 -1.04
C MET A 24 -0.54 4.65 -2.08
N GLU A 25 0.09 4.11 -3.12
CA GLU A 25 0.58 4.91 -4.24
C GLU A 25 -0.61 5.34 -5.09
N CYS A 26 -0.80 6.65 -5.26
CA CYS A 26 -1.79 7.19 -6.18
C CYS A 26 -1.29 6.95 -7.61
N GLY A 27 -1.58 5.78 -8.19
CA GLY A 27 -1.11 5.42 -9.52
C GLY A 27 -0.97 3.93 -9.80
N ILE A 28 -0.98 3.06 -8.78
CA ILE A 28 -1.07 1.62 -9.03
C ILE A 28 -2.50 1.33 -9.48
N LYS A 29 -2.69 1.29 -10.80
CA LYS A 29 -3.82 0.58 -11.42
C LYS A 29 -3.73 -0.85 -10.91
N LEU A 30 -4.47 -1.16 -9.84
CA LEU A 30 -4.82 -2.52 -9.48
C LEU A 30 -5.77 -3.03 -10.57
N SER A 31 -5.17 -3.27 -11.74
CA SER A 31 -5.78 -3.89 -12.90
C SER A 31 -6.38 -5.21 -12.46
N LYS A 32 -7.64 -5.45 -12.81
CA LYS A 32 -8.32 -6.73 -12.63
C LYS A 32 -7.73 -7.83 -13.52
N HIS A 33 -6.80 -7.47 -14.42
CA HIS A 33 -5.99 -8.35 -15.24
C HIS A 33 -4.55 -8.37 -14.68
N GLU A 34 -4.35 -9.34 -13.80
CA GLU A 34 -3.16 -10.20 -13.69
C GLU A 34 -1.83 -9.63 -14.17
N GLU A 35 -1.07 -9.05 -13.25
CA GLU A 35 0.39 -9.03 -13.35
C GLU A 35 0.95 -9.37 -11.97
N GLY A 36 1.23 -10.66 -11.74
CA GLY A 36 1.87 -11.13 -10.53
C GLY A 36 1.54 -12.58 -10.18
N GLU A 37 2.57 -13.34 -9.80
CA GLU A 37 2.44 -14.72 -9.31
C GLU A 37 1.41 -14.82 -8.16
N PRO A 38 0.62 -15.91 -8.10
CA PRO A 38 -0.25 -16.18 -6.98
C PRO A 38 0.58 -16.30 -5.70
N VAL A 39 0.07 -15.73 -4.62
CA VAL A 39 0.68 -15.79 -3.29
C VAL A 39 -0.15 -16.73 -2.43
N ASP A 40 0.48 -17.37 -1.45
CA ASP A 40 -0.23 -18.17 -0.46
C ASP A 40 -1.35 -17.35 0.22
N PRO A 41 -2.63 -17.75 0.06
CA PRO A 41 -3.75 -17.05 0.67
C PRO A 41 -3.70 -17.05 2.19
N SER A 42 -3.10 -18.06 2.83
CA SER A 42 -3.01 -18.12 4.29
C SER A 42 -2.11 -17.00 4.82
N LEU A 43 -0.90 -16.86 4.27
CA LEU A 43 0.01 -15.77 4.59
C LEU A 43 -0.62 -14.39 4.34
N PHE A 44 -1.29 -14.21 3.20
CA PHE A 44 -1.92 -12.92 2.88
C PHE A 44 -3.08 -12.60 3.84
N LYS A 45 -3.91 -13.58 4.20
CA LYS A 45 -5.00 -13.41 5.17
C LYS A 45 -4.49 -13.03 6.56
N SER A 46 -3.43 -13.69 7.02
CA SER A 46 -2.79 -13.34 8.29
C SER A 46 -2.28 -11.89 8.27
N LEU A 47 -1.67 -11.46 7.16
CA LEU A 47 -1.15 -10.11 7.00
C LEU A 47 -2.26 -9.05 7.08
N VAL A 48 -3.36 -9.26 6.35
CA VAL A 48 -4.51 -8.36 6.37
C VAL A 48 -5.20 -8.37 7.74
N GLY A 49 -5.21 -9.51 8.44
CA GLY A 49 -5.70 -9.60 9.83
C GLY A 49 -4.92 -8.69 10.77
N SER A 50 -3.59 -8.75 10.73
CA SER A 50 -2.71 -7.88 11.51
C SER A 50 -2.91 -6.40 11.13
N LEU A 51 -3.01 -6.09 9.84
CA LEU A 51 -3.29 -4.74 9.37
C LEU A 51 -4.64 -4.22 9.86
N ARG A 52 -5.67 -5.07 9.89
CA ARG A 52 -7.00 -4.71 10.40
C ARG A 52 -6.96 -4.32 11.87
N TYR A 53 -6.18 -5.04 12.68
CA TYR A 53 -5.97 -4.66 14.08
C TYR A 53 -5.35 -3.25 14.20
N LEU A 54 -4.39 -2.91 13.34
CA LEU A 54 -3.73 -1.60 13.33
C LEU A 54 -4.66 -0.46 12.90
N THR A 55 -5.74 -0.75 12.17
CA THR A 55 -6.72 0.30 11.80
C THR A 55 -7.44 0.91 12.99
N CYS A 56 -7.51 0.20 14.13
CA CYS A 56 -8.13 0.71 15.35
C CYS A 56 -7.32 1.86 15.99
N THR A 57 -5.99 1.82 15.90
CA THR A 57 -5.11 2.86 16.47
C THR A 57 -4.69 3.89 15.43
N ARG A 58 -4.69 3.52 14.15
CA ARG A 58 -4.37 4.44 13.05
C ARG A 58 -5.39 4.33 11.92
N PRO A 59 -6.41 5.21 11.88
CA PRO A 59 -7.42 5.19 10.82
C PRO A 59 -6.88 5.67 9.46
N ASP A 60 -5.66 6.22 9.42
CA ASP A 60 -4.95 6.67 8.20
C ASP A 60 -4.78 5.55 7.15
N ILE A 61 -4.62 4.30 7.60
CA ILE A 61 -4.44 3.12 6.76
C ILE A 61 -5.74 2.38 6.46
N LEU A 62 -6.87 2.74 7.08
CA LEU A 62 -8.14 2.01 7.00
C LEU A 62 -8.58 1.80 5.55
N TYR A 63 -8.48 2.86 4.74
CA TYR A 63 -8.83 2.80 3.32
C TYR A 63 -7.94 1.81 2.56
N ALA A 64 -6.62 1.87 2.77
CA ALA A 64 -5.66 1.01 2.08
C ALA A 64 -5.87 -0.47 2.47
N VAL A 65 -6.11 -0.75 3.75
CA VAL A 65 -6.45 -2.11 4.23
C VAL A 65 -7.76 -2.61 3.63
N GLY A 66 -8.77 -1.74 3.51
CA GLY A 66 -10.05 -2.07 2.87
C GLY A 66 -9.92 -2.39 1.38
N VAL A 67 -8.98 -1.76 0.67
CA VAL A 67 -8.68 -2.12 -0.73
C VAL A 67 -8.00 -3.49 -0.81
N VAL A 68 -6.95 -3.70 -0.01
CA VAL A 68 -6.18 -4.97 0.00
C VAL A 68 -7.05 -6.15 0.43
N SER A 69 -8.00 -5.95 1.34
CA SER A 69 -8.92 -6.98 1.82
C SER A 69 -9.81 -7.57 0.73
N ARG A 70 -10.03 -6.87 -0.40
CA ARG A 70 -10.84 -7.39 -1.51
C ARG A 70 -10.15 -8.49 -2.31
N TYR A 71 -8.82 -8.59 -2.18
CA TYR A 71 -8.00 -9.55 -2.93
C TYR A 71 -7.59 -10.76 -2.08
N MET A 72 -8.29 -11.03 -0.97
CA MET A 72 -7.97 -12.16 -0.07
C MET A 72 -8.36 -13.53 -0.62
N GLU A 73 -9.26 -13.58 -1.60
CA GLU A 73 -9.67 -14.83 -2.27
C GLU A 73 -8.61 -15.31 -3.26
N HIS A 74 -8.03 -14.37 -4.03
CA HIS A 74 -6.98 -14.64 -5.01
C HIS A 74 -5.84 -13.60 -4.88
N PRO A 75 -4.98 -13.72 -3.86
CA PRO A 75 -3.89 -12.77 -3.66
C PRO A 75 -2.75 -13.00 -4.66
N THR A 76 -2.21 -11.91 -5.16
CA THR A 76 -1.06 -11.89 -6.09
C THR A 76 0.12 -11.16 -5.45
N THR A 77 1.31 -11.32 -6.01
CA THR A 77 2.52 -10.62 -5.55
C THR A 77 2.35 -9.10 -5.51
N THR A 78 1.56 -8.53 -6.42
CA THR A 78 1.23 -7.10 -6.46
C THR A 78 0.39 -6.68 -5.26
N HIS A 79 -0.61 -7.49 -4.88
CA HIS A 79 -1.42 -7.25 -3.68
C HIS A 79 -0.57 -7.38 -2.41
N LEU A 80 0.32 -8.38 -2.35
CA LEU A 80 1.25 -8.55 -1.23
C LEU A 80 2.21 -7.36 -1.09
N LYS A 81 2.75 -6.84 -2.20
CA LYS A 81 3.59 -5.62 -2.20
C LYS A 81 2.84 -4.42 -1.63
N ALA A 82 1.57 -4.22 -2.00
CA ALA A 82 0.74 -3.16 -1.46
C ALA A 82 0.56 -3.31 0.06
N ALA A 83 0.24 -4.51 0.55
CA ALA A 83 0.11 -4.77 1.99
C ALA A 83 1.42 -4.52 2.76
N LYS A 84 2.57 -4.93 2.20
CA LYS A 84 3.90 -4.65 2.77
C LYS A 84 4.22 -3.16 2.82
N ARG A 85 3.76 -2.37 1.83
CA ARG A 85 3.91 -0.91 1.82
C ARG A 85 3.11 -0.26 2.95
N ILE A 86 1.88 -0.73 3.20
CA ILE A 86 1.07 -0.29 4.34
C ILE A 86 1.80 -0.60 5.64
N LEU A 87 2.37 -1.81 5.80
CA LEU A 87 3.17 -2.12 6.99
C LEU A 87 4.38 -1.21 7.16
N ARG A 88 5.09 -0.88 6.08
CA ARG A 88 6.24 0.04 6.12
C ARG A 88 5.84 1.46 6.51
N TYR A 89 4.62 1.87 6.18
CA TYR A 89 4.05 3.14 6.64
C TYR A 89 3.72 3.13 8.14
N ILE A 90 3.57 1.94 8.74
CA ILE A 90 3.14 1.84 10.14
C ILE A 90 4.27 2.11 11.16
N LYS A 91 5.53 2.05 10.73
CA LYS A 91 6.77 2.37 11.47
C LYS A 91 6.91 1.69 12.83
#